data_AF-A0A1Q7V6W6-F1
#
_entry.id   AF-A0A1Q7V6W6-F1
#
_cell.length_a   1.000
_cell.length_b   1.000
_cell.length_c   1.000
_cell.angle_alpha   90.00
_cell.angle_beta   90.00
_cell.angle_gamma   90.00
#
_symmetry.space_group_name_H-M   'P 1'
#
loop_
_entity.id
_entity.type
_entity.pdbx_description
1 polymer ?
#
loop_
_entity_poly.entity_id
_entity_poly.type
_entity_poly.pdbx_seq_one_letter_code
_entity_poly.pdbx_strand_id
1 'polypeptide(L)'
;MPFILNRLVGAPFTSKLVISALLLAPLGFAMGMPFPAGLRALAASHAASGNPIEWAWAMNAASSVLGSVVAIIIAIQFGLNVTLICGATAYLLALLLRGKLLGAASAA
;
A
#
# COMPACT_ATOMS: atom_id res chain seq x y z
N MET A 1 -28.92 10.10 -18.60
CA MET A 1 -27.63 10.82 -18.48
C MET A 1 -26.61 10.44 -19.60
N PRO A 2 -26.95 10.54 -20.90
CA PRO A 2 -26.04 10.14 -22.00
C PRO A 2 -25.02 11.21 -22.44
N PHE A 3 -25.19 12.48 -22.06
CA PHE A 3 -24.35 13.59 -22.54
C PHE A 3 -22.93 13.61 -21.92
N ILE A 4 -22.77 13.12 -20.69
CA ILE A 4 -21.46 13.04 -20.00
C ILE A 4 -20.62 11.87 -20.54
N LEU A 5 -21.28 10.75 -20.88
CA LEU A 5 -20.63 9.55 -21.42
C LEU A 5 -19.98 9.82 -22.79
N ASN A 6 -20.62 10.64 -23.64
CA ASN A 6 -20.10 10.95 -24.97
C ASN A 6 -18.86 11.88 -24.93
N ARG A 7 -18.77 12.76 -23.94
CA ARG A 7 -17.59 13.64 -23.71
C ARG A 7 -16.42 12.91 -23.07
N LEU A 8 -16.68 11.87 -22.26
CA LEU A 8 -15.63 11.06 -21.60
C LEU A 8 -15.11 9.91 -22.48
N VAL A 9 -15.93 9.32 -23.34
CA VAL A 9 -15.50 8.25 -24.26
C VAL A 9 -14.52 8.79 -25.31
N GLY A 10 -14.77 9.98 -25.86
CA GLY A 10 -13.95 10.58 -26.92
C GLY A 10 -12.64 11.26 -26.49
N ALA A 11 -12.32 11.33 -25.19
CA ALA A 11 -11.03 11.87 -24.75
C ALA A 11 -9.89 10.93 -25.20
N PRO A 12 -8.81 11.46 -25.82
CA PRO A 12 -7.75 10.65 -26.40
C PRO A 12 -7.15 9.75 -25.31
N PHE A 13 -6.94 8.47 -25.62
CA PHE A 13 -6.39 7.48 -24.70
C PHE A 13 -5.15 8.00 -23.95
N THR A 14 -4.29 8.74 -24.66
CA THR A 14 -3.10 9.40 -24.11
C THR A 14 -3.43 10.36 -22.97
N SER A 15 -4.49 11.16 -23.08
CA SER A 15 -4.89 12.10 -22.01
C SER A 15 -5.38 11.37 -20.76
N LYS A 16 -6.18 10.30 -20.91
CA LYS A 16 -6.63 9.46 -19.79
C LYS A 16 -5.46 8.78 -19.10
N LEU A 17 -4.49 8.29 -19.88
CA LEU A 17 -3.28 7.67 -19.38
C LEU A 17 -2.44 8.66 -18.58
N VAL A 18 -2.17 9.85 -19.13
CA VAL A 18 -1.37 10.89 -18.47
C VAL A 18 -2.05 11.37 -17.17
N ILE A 19 -3.36 11.64 -17.20
CA ILE A 19 -4.11 12.06 -16.01
C ILE A 19 -4.07 10.96 -14.94
N SER A 20 -4.33 9.71 -15.32
CA SER A 20 -4.28 8.56 -14.39
C SER A 20 -2.88 8.38 -13.82
N ALA A 21 -1.83 8.49 -14.65
CA ALA A 21 -0.44 8.37 -14.21
C ALA A 21 -0.07 9.50 -13.23
N LEU A 22 -0.45 10.74 -13.51
CA LEU A 22 -0.19 11.89 -12.62
C LEU A 22 -0.91 11.77 -11.27
N LEU A 23 -2.10 11.18 -11.25
CA LEU A 23 -2.85 10.92 -10.02
C LEU A 23 -2.27 9.74 -9.22
N LEU A 24 -1.97 8.64 -9.91
CA LEU A 24 -1.55 7.39 -9.27
C LEU A 24 -0.06 7.36 -8.91
N ALA A 25 0.81 8.05 -9.66
CA ALA A 25 2.25 8.07 -9.38
C ALA A 25 2.61 8.59 -7.99
N PRO A 26 2.15 9.77 -7.53
CA PRO A 26 2.48 10.26 -6.20
C PRO A 26 1.89 9.38 -5.09
N LEU A 27 0.67 8.86 -5.29
CA LEU A 27 0.03 7.94 -4.36
C LEU A 27 0.79 6.61 -4.25
N GLY A 28 1.15 6.02 -5.40
CA GLY A 28 1.94 4.80 -5.48
C GLY A 28 3.33 4.95 -4.89
N PHE A 29 3.98 6.10 -5.11
CA PHE A 29 5.26 6.41 -4.49
C PHE A 29 5.15 6.51 -2.97
N ALA A 30 4.18 7.27 -2.46
CA ALA A 30 3.94 7.41 -1.02
C ALA A 30 3.59 6.07 -0.36
N MET A 31 2.80 5.23 -1.03
CA MET A 31 2.45 3.88 -0.58
C MET A 31 3.63 2.90 -0.61
N GLY A 32 4.60 3.08 -1.50
CA GLY A 32 5.77 2.20 -1.62
C GLY A 32 6.89 2.47 -0.59
N MET A 33 6.98 3.69 -0.05
CA MET A 33 8.03 4.10 0.89
C MET A 33 8.06 3.40 2.28
N PRO A 34 6.93 2.97 2.90
CA PRO A 34 6.94 2.39 4.24
C PRO A 34 7.80 1.14 4.38
N PHE A 35 7.83 0.27 3.38
CA PHE A 35 8.58 -0.98 3.44
C PHE A 35 10.11 -0.77 3.40
N PRO A 36 10.69 -0.02 2.43
CA PRO A 36 12.10 0.36 2.45
C PRO A 36 12.52 1.17 3.68
N ALA A 37 11.63 2.00 4.23
CA ALA A 37 11.89 2.75 5.46
C ALA A 37 11.94 1.82 6.68
N GLY A 38 11.00 0.88 6.81
CA GLY A 38 10.99 -0.12 7.86
C GLY A 38 12.20 -1.05 7.80
N LEU A 39 12.62 -1.46 6.59
CA LEU A 39 13.79 -2.31 6.41
C LEU A 39 15.09 -1.60 6.82
N ARG A 40 15.23 -0.31 6.52
CA ARG A 40 16.36 0.52 6.99
C ARG A 40 16.39 0.64 8.51
N ALA A 41 15.23 0.84 9.14
CA ALA A 41 15.14 0.88 10.60
C ALA A 41 15.53 -0.47 11.24
N LEU A 42 15.07 -1.58 10.64
CA LEU A 42 15.40 -2.94 11.08
C LEU A 42 16.88 -3.28 10.92
N ALA A 43 17.51 -2.82 9.83
CA ALA A 43 18.96 -2.97 9.62
C ALA A 43 19.79 -2.13 10.60
N ALA A 44 19.27 -0.98 11.06
CA ALA A 44 19.93 -0.13 12.04
C ALA A 44 19.82 -0.68 13.48
N SER A 45 18.74 -1.39 13.80
CA SER A 45 18.58 -2.05 15.09
C SER A 45 19.48 -3.29 15.20
N HIS A 46 20.65 -3.14 15.83
CA HIS A 46 21.63 -4.20 16.08
C HIS A 46 21.14 -5.28 17.08
N ALA A 47 19.88 -5.22 17.52
CA ALA A 47 19.36 -5.93 18.69
C ALA A 47 18.74 -7.30 18.41
N ALA A 48 18.58 -7.71 17.14
CA ALA A 48 17.98 -9.01 16.83
C ALA A 48 19.06 -10.05 16.54
N SER A 49 19.33 -10.94 17.49
CA SER A 49 20.03 -12.19 17.25
C SER A 49 19.25 -13.02 16.21
N GLY A 50 19.56 -12.88 14.92
CA GLY A 50 18.87 -13.55 13.81
C GLY A 50 19.05 -12.84 12.46
N ASN A 51 18.30 -13.28 11.44
CA ASN A 51 18.29 -12.68 10.10
C ASN A 51 16.93 -11.98 9.80
N PRO A 52 16.64 -10.85 10.46
CA PRO A 52 15.33 -10.20 10.43
C PRO A 52 14.99 -9.59 9.06
N ILE A 53 16.00 -9.27 8.26
CA ILE A 53 15.86 -8.74 6.89
C ILE A 53 15.24 -9.81 5.98
N GLU A 54 15.72 -11.05 6.03
CA GLU A 54 15.17 -12.17 5.24
C GLU A 54 13.70 -12.44 5.59
N TRP A 55 13.37 -12.42 6.88
CA TRP A 55 11.99 -12.55 7.34
C TRP A 55 11.09 -11.41 6.83
N ALA A 56 11.58 -10.16 6.83
CA ALA A 56 10.83 -9.02 6.31
C ALA A 56 10.51 -9.18 4.81
N TRP A 57 11.45 -9.71 4.02
CA TRP A 57 11.22 -10.04 2.61
C TRP A 57 10.22 -11.19 2.42
N ALA A 58 10.34 -12.26 3.22
CA ALA A 58 9.38 -13.37 3.19
C ALA A 58 7.95 -12.90 3.50
N MET A 59 7.79 -12.04 4.52
CA MET A 59 6.49 -11.46 4.88
C MET A 59 5.92 -10.56 3.78
N ASN A 60 6.76 -9.78 3.10
CA ASN A 60 6.33 -8.95 1.98
C ASN A 60 5.76 -9.79 0.82
N ALA A 61 6.46 -10.88 0.47
CA ALA A 61 6.01 -11.79 -0.58
C ALA A 61 4.69 -12.47 -0.22
N ALA A 62 4.59 -13.02 0.99
CA ALA A 62 3.35 -13.67 1.47
C ALA A 62 2.18 -12.68 1.53
N SER A 63 2.41 -11.47 2.03
CA SER A 63 1.38 -10.43 2.14
C SER A 63 0.90 -9.94 0.79
N SER A 64 1.78 -9.88 -0.22
CA SER A 64 1.40 -9.46 -1.58
C SER A 64 0.44 -10.47 -2.23
N VAL A 65 0.71 -11.77 -2.06
CA VAL A 65 -0.17 -12.83 -2.55
C VAL A 65 -1.51 -12.79 -1.81
N LEU A 66 -1.49 -12.88 -0.48
CA LEU A 66 -2.72 -12.90 0.33
C LEU A 66 -3.54 -11.62 0.17
N GLY A 67 -2.88 -10.45 0.21
CA GLY A 67 -3.51 -9.15 0.06
C GLY A 67 -4.22 -8.99 -1.28
N SER A 68 -3.61 -9.44 -2.38
CA SER A 68 -4.25 -9.39 -3.70
C SER A 68 -5.51 -10.26 -3.77
N VAL A 69 -5.44 -11.49 -3.27
CA VAL A 69 -6.59 -12.43 -3.25
C VAL A 69 -7.71 -11.88 -2.37
N VAL A 70 -7.40 -11.42 -1.16
CA VAL A 70 -8.37 -10.82 -0.24
C VAL A 70 -9.00 -9.57 -0.84
N ALA A 71 -8.21 -8.68 -1.47
CA ALA A 71 -8.73 -7.48 -2.10
C ALA A 71 -9.73 -7.79 -3.22
N ILE A 72 -9.43 -8.80 -4.06
CA ILE A 72 -10.33 -9.25 -5.13
C ILE A 72 -11.62 -9.85 -4.54
N ILE A 73 -11.51 -10.70 -3.52
CA ILE A 73 -12.68 -11.29 -2.85
C ILE A 73 -13.58 -10.18 -2.29
N ILE A 74 -13.01 -9.19 -1.59
CA ILE A 74 -13.78 -8.06 -1.05
C ILE A 74 -14.40 -7.24 -2.18
N ALA A 75 -13.68 -7.01 -3.27
CA ALA A 75 -14.17 -6.22 -4.40
C ALA A 75 -15.36 -6.89 -5.09
N ILE A 76 -15.33 -8.21 -5.23
CA ILE A 76 -16.42 -8.98 -5.86
C ILE A 76 -17.64 -9.04 -4.94
N GLN A 77 -17.43 -9.26 -3.63
CA GLN A 77 -18.55 -9.47 -2.68
C GLN A 77 -19.18 -8.17 -2.18
N PHE A 78 -18.38 -7.12 -1.99
CA PHE A 78 -18.80 -5.87 -1.33
C PHE A 78 -18.56 -4.62 -2.18
N GLY A 79 -17.93 -4.77 -3.35
CA GLY A 79 -17.64 -3.67 -4.27
C GLY A 79 -16.33 -2.93 -3.98
N LEU A 80 -15.91 -2.12 -4.95
CA LEU A 80 -14.61 -1.42 -4.91
C LEU A 80 -14.47 -0.42 -3.76
N ASN A 81 -15.56 0.25 -3.36
CA ASN A 81 -15.52 1.24 -2.27
C ASN A 81 -15.09 0.59 -0.95
N VAL A 82 -15.63 -0.58 -0.63
CA VAL A 82 -15.28 -1.31 0.60
C VAL A 82 -13.83 -1.77 0.54
N THR A 83 -13.37 -2.29 -0.60
CA THR A 83 -11.96 -2.68 -0.81
C THR A 83 -11.01 -1.51 -0.56
N LEU A 84 -11.33 -0.32 -1.06
CA LEU A 84 -10.53 0.89 -0.87
C LEU A 84 -10.48 1.32 0.60
N ILE A 85 -11.60 1.27 1.32
CA ILE A 85 -11.67 1.58 2.75
C ILE A 85 -10.85 0.59 3.57
N CYS A 86 -10.93 -0.71 3.27
CA CYS A 86 -10.11 -1.74 3.91
C CYS A 86 -8.62 -1.48 3.71
N GLY A 87 -8.19 -1.17 2.47
CA GLY A 87 -6.82 -0.80 2.16
C GLY A 87 -6.36 0.44 2.93
N ALA A 88 -7.15 1.51 2.92
CA ALA A 88 -6.85 2.73 3.66
C ALA A 88 -6.71 2.48 5.17
N THR A 89 -7.59 1.65 5.74
CA THR A 89 -7.54 1.26 7.17
C THR A 89 -6.27 0.48 7.49
N ALA A 90 -5.85 -0.44 6.61
CA ALA A 90 -4.60 -1.17 6.79
C ALA A 90 -3.37 -0.23 6.80
N TYR A 91 -3.33 0.75 5.90
CA TYR A 91 -2.28 1.78 5.90
C TYR A 91 -2.30 2.66 7.16
N LEU A 92 -3.48 3.03 7.67
CA LEU A 92 -3.62 3.76 8.92
C LEU A 92 -3.13 2.95 10.12
N LEU A 93 -3.49 1.66 10.20
CA LEU A 93 -3.01 0.77 11.26
C LEU A 93 -1.49 0.63 11.23
N ALA A 94 -0.89 0.48 10.04
CA ALA A 94 0.56 0.44 9.89
C ALA A 94 1.24 1.73 10.39
N LEU A 95 0.66 2.90 10.10
CA LEU A 95 1.16 4.19 10.59
C LEU A 95 1.10 4.30 12.11
N LEU A 96 -0.01 3.86 12.73
CA LEU A 96 -0.19 3.87 14.18
C LEU A 96 0.77 2.90 14.89
N LEU A 97 0.99 1.71 14.31
CA LEU A 97 1.91 0.71 14.85
C LEU A 97 3.38 1.15 14.76
N ARG A 98 3.76 1.89 13.71
CA ARG A 98 5.10 2.46 13.56
C ARG A 98 5.53 3.29 14.78
N GLY A 99 4.63 4.12 15.31
CA GLY A 99 4.92 4.96 16.48
C GLY A 99 5.20 4.14 17.75
N LYS A 100 4.48 3.05 17.95
CA LYS A 100 4.68 2.15 19.10
C LYS A 100 5.96 1.32 18.99
N LEU A 101 6.30 0.85 17.78
CA LEU A 101 7.52 0.09 17.51
C LEU A 101 8.80 0.93 17.69
N LEU A 102 8.78 2.18 17.23
CA LEU A 102 9.91 3.11 17.44
C LEU A 102 10.06 3.54 18.90
N GLY A 103 8.95 3.73 19.63
CA GLY A 103 8.97 4.04 21.05
C GLY A 103 9.48 2.89 21.92
N ALA A 104 9.14 1.64 21.59
CA ALA A 104 9.64 0.46 22.29
C ALA A 104 11.14 0.20 22.04
N ALA A 105 11.63 0.47 20.82
CA ALA A 105 13.05 0.33 20.48
C ALA A 105 13.96 1.43 21.08
N SER A 106 13.39 2.57 21.50
CA SER A 106 14.12 3.63 22.22
C SER A 106 14.20 3.40 23.73
N ALA A 107 13.43 2.46 24.27
CA ALA A 107 13.34 2.16 25.71
C ALA A 107 14.05 0.85 26.11
N ALA A 108 14.64 0.14 25.15
CA ALA A 108 15.46 -1.05 25.32
C ALA A 108 16.92 -0.74 24.98
#